data_AF-A0A2W5GYY0-F1
#
_entry.id   AF-A0A2W5GYY0-F1
#
_cell.length_a   1.000
_cell.length_b   1.000
_cell.length_c   1.000
_cell.angle_alpha   90.00
_cell.angle_beta   90.00
_cell.angle_gamma   90.00
#
_symmetry.space_group_name_H-M   'P 1'
#
loop_
_entity.id
_entity.type
_entity.pdbx_description
1 polymer ?
#
loop_
_entity_poly.entity_id
_entity_poly.type
_entity_poly.pdbx_seq_one_letter_code
_entity_poly.pdbx_strand_id
1 'polypeptide(L)'
;MTHPFQRARSIKAKEQRGSDILQAARMLAAEQGIRAVTLTEIANAIGMHKSALLRYFETREQIFLVLAGQDWREWSAALRAALNEIETPDPQAVAAIFARTLVARPLFCDLLAHVPLNLERNVSVEHVRMFKLIALEEVAAIASELEHRLGLSESQAISIISTAVSMAGALWQMATPGPDVARLYREEPLLAHAIVDVEPRLADILSGLISGYIGYYDE
;
A
#
# COMPACT_ATOMS: atom_id res chain seq x y z
N MET A 1 3.63 -31.93 -32.80
CA MET A 1 3.84 -30.48 -32.92
C MET A 1 2.80 -29.76 -32.08
N THR A 2 3.17 -29.24 -30.91
CA THR A 2 2.25 -28.47 -30.04
C THR A 2 2.08 -27.07 -30.61
N HIS A 3 0.86 -26.72 -31.04
CA HIS A 3 0.57 -25.46 -31.72
C HIS A 3 0.77 -24.25 -30.79
N PRO A 4 1.58 -23.24 -31.18
CA PRO A 4 1.86 -22.06 -30.36
C PRO A 4 0.60 -21.25 -29.98
N PHE A 5 -0.42 -21.23 -30.86
CA PHE A 5 -1.72 -20.59 -30.59
C PHE A 5 -2.49 -21.20 -29.41
N GLN A 6 -2.43 -22.53 -29.25
CA GLN A 6 -3.14 -23.22 -28.17
C GLN A 6 -2.44 -22.99 -26.81
N ARG A 7 -1.11 -22.84 -26.81
CA ARG A 7 -0.31 -22.46 -25.64
C ARG A 7 -0.58 -21.02 -25.22
N ALA A 8 -0.58 -20.07 -26.17
CA ALA A 8 -0.86 -18.66 -25.89
C ALA A 8 -2.26 -18.44 -25.28
N ARG A 9 -3.29 -19.13 -25.78
CA ARG A 9 -4.65 -19.07 -25.23
C ARG A 9 -4.73 -19.64 -23.81
N SER A 10 -3.98 -20.70 -23.51
CA SER A 10 -3.93 -21.31 -22.18
C SER A 10 -3.20 -20.45 -21.15
N ILE A 11 -2.14 -19.74 -21.56
CA ILE A 11 -1.42 -18.79 -20.69
C ILE A 11 -2.34 -17.62 -20.35
N LYS A 12 -2.96 -17.00 -21.36
CA LYS A 12 -3.90 -15.89 -21.17
C LYS A 12 -5.08 -16.26 -20.28
N ALA A 13 -5.62 -17.48 -20.41
CA ALA A 13 -6.67 -17.97 -19.53
C ALA A 13 -6.21 -18.14 -18.08
N LYS A 14 -4.96 -18.58 -17.88
CA LYS A 14 -4.35 -18.70 -16.54
C LYS A 14 -4.12 -17.33 -15.91
N GLU A 15 -3.60 -16.36 -16.67
CA GLU A 15 -3.40 -14.98 -16.22
C GLU A 15 -4.72 -14.31 -15.86
N GLN A 16 -5.74 -14.46 -16.72
CA GLN A 16 -7.08 -13.95 -16.43
C GLN A 16 -7.61 -14.52 -15.11
N ARG A 17 -7.47 -15.83 -14.90
CA ARG A 17 -7.92 -16.43 -13.63
C ARG A 17 -7.15 -15.93 -12.41
N GLY A 18 -5.85 -15.70 -12.54
CA GLY A 18 -5.07 -15.04 -11.48
C GLY A 18 -5.61 -13.65 -11.17
N SER A 19 -5.92 -12.85 -12.20
CA SER A 19 -6.51 -11.52 -12.06
C SER A 19 -7.88 -11.55 -11.37
N ASP A 20 -8.75 -12.50 -11.72
CA ASP A 20 -10.07 -12.64 -11.09
C ASP A 20 -9.94 -12.91 -9.58
N ILE A 21 -8.96 -13.75 -9.18
CA ILE A 21 -8.67 -14.06 -7.77
C ILE A 21 -8.22 -12.79 -7.03
N LEU A 22 -7.30 -12.03 -7.61
CA LEU A 22 -6.80 -10.79 -7.01
C LEU A 22 -7.93 -9.75 -6.87
N GLN A 23 -8.79 -9.62 -7.89
CA GLN A 23 -9.93 -8.70 -7.85
C GLN A 23 -10.93 -9.07 -6.77
N ALA A 24 -11.28 -10.36 -6.64
CA ALA A 24 -12.17 -10.83 -5.59
C ALA A 24 -11.59 -10.61 -4.20
N ALA A 25 -10.29 -10.85 -4.00
CA ALA A 25 -9.62 -10.57 -2.74
C ALA A 25 -9.61 -9.07 -2.40
N ARG A 26 -9.38 -8.21 -3.39
CA ARG A 26 -9.45 -6.74 -3.24
C ARG A 26 -10.85 -6.28 -2.80
N MET A 27 -11.89 -6.78 -3.45
CA MET A 27 -13.29 -6.46 -3.10
C MET A 27 -13.62 -6.90 -1.66
N LEU A 28 -13.34 -8.16 -1.32
CA LEU A 28 -13.60 -8.68 0.02
C LEU A 28 -12.82 -7.89 1.08
N ALA A 29 -11.55 -7.57 0.83
CA ALA A 29 -10.75 -6.81 1.79
C ALA A 29 -11.24 -5.37 1.97
N ALA A 30 -11.78 -4.73 0.92
CA ALA A 30 -12.39 -3.41 1.03
C ALA A 30 -13.68 -3.42 1.88
N GLU A 31 -14.43 -4.51 1.88
CA GLU A 31 -15.69 -4.64 2.62
C GLU A 31 -15.51 -4.98 4.10
N GLN A 32 -14.63 -5.94 4.41
CA GLN A 32 -14.50 -6.50 5.76
C GLN A 32 -13.10 -6.38 6.38
N GLY A 33 -12.16 -5.74 5.68
CA GLY A 33 -10.77 -5.61 6.08
C GLY A 33 -9.95 -6.87 5.79
N ILE A 34 -8.64 -6.70 5.58
CA ILE A 34 -7.75 -7.79 5.13
C ILE A 34 -7.75 -8.97 6.10
N ARG A 35 -7.78 -8.72 7.42
CA ARG A 35 -7.70 -9.79 8.44
C ARG A 35 -8.88 -10.76 8.39
N ALA A 36 -10.06 -10.30 8.00
CA ALA A 36 -11.28 -11.11 7.98
C ALA A 36 -11.35 -12.03 6.75
N VAL A 37 -10.72 -11.63 5.64
CA VAL A 37 -10.79 -12.38 4.37
C VAL A 37 -10.11 -13.74 4.50
N THR A 38 -10.75 -14.77 3.97
CA THR A 38 -10.23 -16.15 3.88
C THR A 38 -10.08 -16.62 2.43
N LEU A 39 -9.23 -17.62 2.18
CA LEU A 39 -9.11 -18.25 0.85
C LEU A 39 -10.42 -18.87 0.36
N THR A 40 -11.24 -19.38 1.28
CA THR A 40 -12.54 -19.99 0.93
C THR A 40 -13.51 -18.94 0.41
N GLU A 41 -13.58 -17.78 1.05
CA GLU A 41 -14.43 -16.67 0.58
C GLU A 41 -13.98 -16.15 -0.78
N ILE A 42 -12.67 -15.97 -0.98
CA ILE A 42 -12.11 -15.56 -2.28
C ILE A 42 -12.50 -16.57 -3.37
N ALA A 43 -12.37 -17.86 -3.09
CA ALA A 43 -12.72 -18.91 -4.04
C ALA A 43 -14.23 -18.90 -4.35
N ASN A 44 -15.08 -18.79 -3.33
CA ASN A 44 -16.54 -18.74 -3.46
C ASN A 44 -17.00 -17.52 -4.28
N ALA A 45 -16.39 -16.35 -4.07
CA ALA A 45 -16.73 -15.11 -4.77
C ALA A 45 -16.58 -15.21 -6.30
N ILE A 46 -15.72 -16.11 -6.79
CA ILE A 46 -15.49 -16.32 -8.23
C ILE A 46 -15.97 -17.69 -8.75
N GLY A 47 -16.81 -18.38 -7.95
CA GLY A 47 -17.36 -19.70 -8.28
C GLY A 47 -16.29 -20.79 -8.42
N MET A 48 -15.21 -20.71 -7.66
CA MET A 48 -14.09 -21.63 -7.68
C MET A 48 -14.03 -22.47 -6.40
N HIS A 49 -13.62 -23.73 -6.50
CA HIS A 49 -13.29 -24.53 -5.33
C HIS A 49 -11.92 -24.14 -4.75
N LYS A 50 -11.74 -24.14 -3.43
CA LYS A 50 -10.48 -23.77 -2.75
C LYS A 50 -9.26 -24.52 -3.30
N SER A 51 -9.36 -25.82 -3.58
CA SER A 51 -8.25 -26.60 -4.14
C SER A 51 -7.84 -26.16 -5.55
N ALA A 52 -8.75 -25.60 -6.34
CA ALA A 52 -8.43 -25.03 -7.65
C ALA A 52 -7.71 -23.68 -7.50
N LEU A 53 -8.09 -22.86 -6.52
CA LEU A 53 -7.43 -21.58 -6.21
C LEU A 53 -5.98 -21.82 -5.76
N LEU A 54 -5.74 -22.86 -4.96
CA LEU A 54 -4.40 -23.24 -4.50
C LEU A 54 -3.41 -23.61 -5.63
N ARG A 55 -3.88 -23.78 -6.87
CA ARG A 55 -3.03 -23.95 -8.05
C ARG A 55 -2.47 -22.63 -8.60
N TYR A 56 -3.00 -21.50 -8.15
CA TYR A 56 -2.59 -20.15 -8.53
C TYR A 56 -1.83 -19.46 -7.40
N PHE A 57 -2.33 -19.60 -6.17
CA PHE A 57 -1.71 -19.00 -4.98
C PHE A 57 -1.58 -20.02 -3.85
N GLU A 58 -0.39 -20.14 -3.25
CA GLU A 58 -0.05 -21.04 -2.15
C GLU A 58 -0.80 -20.68 -0.86
N THR A 59 -0.94 -19.37 -0.60
CA THR A 59 -1.57 -18.84 0.60
C THR A 59 -2.37 -17.59 0.31
N ARG A 60 -3.20 -17.22 1.30
CA ARG A 60 -3.91 -15.95 1.32
C ARG A 60 -2.93 -14.78 1.35
N GLU A 61 -1.84 -14.95 2.10
CA GLU A 61 -0.82 -13.95 2.29
C GLU A 61 -0.09 -13.67 0.98
N GLN A 62 0.15 -14.69 0.14
CA GLN A 62 0.67 -14.48 -1.21
C GLN A 62 -0.25 -13.57 -2.05
N ILE A 63 -1.57 -13.79 -2.02
CA ILE A 63 -2.55 -12.97 -2.74
C ILE A 63 -2.44 -11.50 -2.33
N PHE A 64 -2.47 -11.25 -1.02
CA PHE A 64 -2.37 -9.88 -0.50
C PHE A 64 -0.99 -9.25 -0.71
N LEU A 65 0.08 -10.04 -0.71
CA LEU A 65 1.41 -9.54 -1.01
C LEU A 65 1.56 -9.13 -2.50
N VAL A 66 0.91 -9.86 -3.41
CA VAL A 66 0.82 -9.48 -4.82
C VAL A 66 0.00 -8.19 -4.99
N LEU A 67 -1.15 -8.07 -4.29
CA LEU A 67 -1.94 -6.84 -4.29
C LEU A 67 -1.13 -5.65 -3.75
N ALA A 68 -0.36 -5.83 -2.68
CA ALA A 68 0.51 -4.78 -2.14
C ALA A 68 1.56 -4.33 -3.17
N GLY A 69 2.15 -5.26 -3.93
CA GLY A 69 3.07 -4.91 -5.01
C GLY A 69 2.41 -4.13 -6.15
N GLN A 70 1.15 -4.43 -6.49
CA GLN A 70 0.38 -3.64 -7.46
C GLN A 70 0.09 -2.23 -6.93
N ASP A 71 -0.33 -2.13 -5.67
CA ASP A 71 -0.65 -0.85 -5.05
C ASP A 71 0.58 0.05 -4.89
N TRP A 72 1.79 -0.52 -4.66
CA TRP A 72 3.04 0.23 -4.69
C TRP A 72 3.26 0.94 -6.03
N ARG A 73 3.06 0.23 -7.15
CA ARG A 73 3.20 0.79 -8.50
C ARG A 73 2.18 1.88 -8.77
N GLU A 74 0.91 1.60 -8.44
CA GLU A 74 -0.19 2.55 -8.67
C GLU A 74 -0.05 3.81 -7.81
N TRP A 75 0.39 3.66 -6.55
CA TRP A 75 0.63 4.79 -5.66
C TRP A 75 1.84 5.61 -6.10
N SER A 76 2.97 4.97 -6.37
CA SER A 76 4.18 5.64 -6.86
C SER A 76 3.92 6.45 -8.13
N ALA A 77 3.20 5.87 -9.10
CA ALA A 77 2.84 6.58 -10.33
C ALA A 77 1.98 7.82 -10.05
N ALA A 78 0.96 7.70 -9.19
CA ALA A 78 0.08 8.83 -8.87
C ALA A 78 0.77 9.91 -8.03
N LEU A 79 1.63 9.51 -7.09
CA LEU A 79 2.46 10.40 -6.30
C LEU A 79 3.38 11.22 -7.21
N ARG A 80 4.15 10.56 -8.09
CA ARG A 80 5.05 11.25 -9.03
C ARG A 80 4.29 12.16 -9.99
N ALA A 81 3.13 11.72 -10.49
CA ALA A 81 2.28 12.56 -11.32
C ALA A 81 1.84 13.85 -10.58
N ALA A 82 1.39 13.72 -9.33
CA ALA A 82 0.98 14.87 -8.52
C ALA A 82 2.17 15.78 -8.16
N LEU A 83 3.35 15.22 -7.86
CA LEU A 83 4.56 16.01 -7.62
C LEU A 83 4.94 16.82 -8.86
N ASN A 84 4.76 16.25 -10.06
CA ASN A 84 5.02 16.91 -11.34
C ASN A 84 4.12 18.12 -11.64
N GLU A 85 2.98 18.23 -10.97
CA GLU A 85 2.06 19.37 -11.14
C GLU A 85 2.48 20.59 -10.31
N ILE A 86 3.42 20.46 -9.36
CA ILE A 86 3.91 21.60 -8.57
C ILE A 86 5.08 22.28 -9.29
N GLU A 87 4.95 23.60 -9.50
CA GLU A 87 6.01 24.45 -10.06
C GLU A 87 7.14 24.72 -9.04
N THR A 88 6.77 25.07 -7.80
CA THR A 88 7.71 25.36 -6.70
C THR A 88 7.47 24.42 -5.53
N PRO A 89 8.24 23.32 -5.42
CA PRO A 89 8.02 22.32 -4.36
C PRO A 89 8.51 22.88 -3.02
N ASP A 90 7.57 23.21 -2.14
CA ASP A 90 7.86 23.48 -0.73
C ASP A 90 7.57 22.22 0.14
N PRO A 91 8.14 22.13 1.35
CA PRO A 91 7.94 20.98 2.25
C PRO A 91 6.47 20.63 2.51
N GLN A 92 5.64 21.65 2.71
CA GLN A 92 4.23 21.51 3.06
C GLN A 92 3.43 20.93 1.88
N ALA A 93 3.66 21.43 0.68
CA ALA A 93 3.01 20.98 -0.55
C ALA A 93 3.37 19.52 -0.87
N VAL A 94 4.65 19.15 -0.74
CA VAL A 94 5.11 17.78 -0.92
C VAL A 94 4.48 16.86 0.13
N ALA A 95 4.52 17.24 1.42
CA ALA A 95 3.90 16.48 2.50
C ALA A 95 2.39 16.26 2.28
N ALA A 96 1.67 17.29 1.86
CA ALA A 96 0.24 17.23 1.56
C ALA A 96 -0.07 16.27 0.39
N ILE A 97 0.78 16.23 -0.65
CA ILE A 97 0.63 15.27 -1.75
C ILE A 97 0.83 13.83 -1.25
N PHE A 98 1.87 13.57 -0.47
CA PHE A 98 2.08 12.24 0.12
C PHE A 98 0.86 11.80 0.92
N ALA A 99 0.39 12.66 1.84
CA ALA A 99 -0.75 12.35 2.68
C ALA A 99 -2.02 12.08 1.87
N ARG A 100 -2.39 12.99 0.96
CA ARG A 100 -3.59 12.85 0.12
C ARG A 100 -3.55 11.60 -0.77
N THR A 101 -2.41 11.31 -1.40
CA THR A 101 -2.29 10.17 -2.31
C THR A 101 -2.30 8.82 -1.58
N LEU A 102 -1.82 8.77 -0.34
CA LEU A 102 -1.92 7.58 0.52
C LEU A 102 -3.33 7.38 1.07
N VAL A 103 -3.96 8.44 1.60
CA VAL A 103 -5.33 8.37 2.17
C VAL A 103 -6.38 8.04 1.10
N ALA A 104 -6.16 8.46 -0.14
CA ALA A 104 -6.99 8.03 -1.28
C ALA A 104 -6.91 6.51 -1.57
N ARG A 105 -6.02 5.77 -0.90
CA ARG A 105 -5.80 4.32 -1.07
C ARG A 105 -5.91 3.58 0.27
N PRO A 106 -7.12 3.45 0.82
CA PRO A 106 -7.34 2.87 2.15
C PRO A 106 -6.84 1.42 2.26
N LEU A 107 -7.10 0.59 1.24
CA LEU A 107 -6.62 -0.79 1.22
C LEU A 107 -5.10 -0.88 1.15
N PHE A 108 -4.44 0.03 0.45
CA PHE A 108 -2.98 0.07 0.42
C PHE A 108 -2.40 0.41 1.80
N CYS A 109 -3.00 1.37 2.51
CA CYS A 109 -2.61 1.68 3.89
C CYS A 109 -2.80 0.46 4.81
N ASP A 110 -3.91 -0.27 4.69
CA ASP A 110 -4.16 -1.51 5.44
C ASP A 110 -3.11 -2.59 5.09
N LEU A 111 -2.77 -2.76 3.81
CA LEU A 111 -1.72 -3.67 3.36
C LEU A 111 -0.36 -3.30 3.92
N LEU A 112 0.04 -2.02 3.89
CA LEU A 112 1.32 -1.54 4.43
C LEU A 112 1.50 -1.91 5.91
N ALA A 113 0.44 -1.86 6.70
CA ALA A 113 0.47 -2.27 8.10
C ALA A 113 0.63 -3.80 8.27
N HIS A 114 0.06 -4.60 7.37
CA HIS A 114 0.04 -6.06 7.48
C HIS A 114 1.21 -6.78 6.82
N VAL A 115 1.85 -6.17 5.82
CA VAL A 115 3.03 -6.73 5.14
C VAL A 115 4.09 -7.22 6.13
N PRO A 116 4.66 -6.36 7.01
CA PRO A 116 5.75 -6.78 7.91
C PRO A 116 5.28 -7.65 9.08
N LEU A 117 4.01 -7.55 9.46
CA LEU A 117 3.47 -8.24 10.64
C LEU A 117 3.04 -9.68 10.33
N ASN A 118 2.44 -9.88 9.15
CA ASN A 118 1.68 -11.10 8.85
C ASN A 118 2.00 -11.68 7.47
N LEU A 119 2.04 -10.84 6.42
CA LEU A 119 2.08 -11.35 5.05
C LEU A 119 3.43 -11.96 4.69
N GLU A 120 4.53 -11.31 5.09
CA GLU A 120 5.89 -11.82 4.83
C GLU A 120 6.23 -13.10 5.61
N ARG A 121 5.47 -13.42 6.66
CA ARG A 121 5.75 -14.56 7.55
C ARG A 121 5.13 -15.88 7.12
N ASN A 122 4.09 -15.83 6.28
CA ASN A 122 3.29 -17.01 5.89
C ASN A 122 3.29 -17.24 4.37
N VAL A 123 4.40 -16.90 3.73
CA VAL A 123 4.61 -17.03 2.29
C VAL A 123 6.05 -17.44 2.03
N SER A 124 6.32 -18.04 0.87
CA SER A 124 7.67 -18.44 0.51
C SER A 124 8.62 -17.23 0.41
N VAL A 125 9.91 -17.45 0.71
CA VAL A 125 10.95 -16.42 0.60
C VAL A 125 11.04 -15.83 -0.80
N GLU A 126 10.73 -16.62 -1.83
CA GLU A 126 10.74 -16.14 -3.22
C GLU A 126 9.63 -15.11 -3.48
N HIS A 127 8.43 -15.33 -2.93
CA HIS A 127 7.35 -14.36 -3.03
C HIS A 127 7.65 -13.07 -2.25
N VAL A 128 8.28 -13.19 -1.07
CA VAL A 128 8.77 -12.01 -0.33
C VAL A 128 9.80 -11.25 -1.16
N ARG A 129 10.78 -11.95 -1.75
CA ARG A 129 11.80 -11.34 -2.62
C ARG A 129 11.17 -10.59 -3.78
N MET A 130 10.24 -11.20 -4.52
CA MET A 130 9.57 -10.55 -5.65
C MET A 130 8.84 -9.27 -5.22
N PHE A 131 8.10 -9.31 -4.11
CA PHE A 131 7.44 -8.13 -3.57
C PHE A 131 8.44 -7.02 -3.17
N LYS A 132 9.51 -7.36 -2.44
CA LYS A 132 10.51 -6.39 -2.02
C LYS A 132 11.19 -5.72 -3.21
N LEU A 133 11.50 -6.47 -4.27
CA LEU A 133 12.10 -5.90 -5.48
C LEU A 133 11.17 -4.88 -6.15
N ILE A 134 9.86 -5.17 -6.23
CA ILE A 134 8.87 -4.21 -6.74
C ILE A 134 8.82 -2.97 -5.86
N ALA A 135 8.70 -3.13 -4.54
CA ALA A 135 8.64 -2.00 -3.62
C ALA A 135 9.91 -1.14 -3.70
N LEU A 136 11.10 -1.75 -3.78
CA LEU A 136 12.37 -1.03 -3.88
C LEU A 136 12.53 -0.27 -5.20
N GLU A 137 12.07 -0.83 -6.32
CA GLU A 137 12.03 -0.15 -7.62
C GLU A 137 11.19 1.12 -7.55
N GLU A 138 10.00 1.04 -6.93
CA GLU A 138 9.12 2.20 -6.77
C GLU A 138 9.66 3.22 -5.76
N VAL A 139 10.28 2.76 -4.66
CA VAL A 139 10.97 3.65 -3.70
C VAL A 139 12.09 4.42 -4.41
N ALA A 140 12.90 3.76 -5.23
CA ALA A 140 13.97 4.42 -5.97
C ALA A 140 13.42 5.45 -6.97
N ALA A 141 12.31 5.14 -7.65
CA ALA A 141 11.66 6.06 -8.57
C ALA A 141 11.12 7.32 -7.86
N ILE A 142 10.53 7.17 -6.67
CA ILE A 142 10.06 8.30 -5.86
C ILE A 142 11.25 9.09 -5.30
N ALA A 143 12.30 8.40 -4.83
CA ALA A 143 13.48 9.03 -4.26
C ALA A 143 14.16 9.96 -5.27
N SER A 144 14.33 9.49 -6.51
CA SER A 144 14.89 10.31 -7.59
C SER A 144 14.09 11.59 -7.85
N GLU A 145 12.75 11.54 -7.73
CA GLU A 145 11.89 12.72 -7.87
C GLU A 145 12.10 13.72 -6.72
N LEU A 146 12.22 13.21 -5.49
CA LEU A 146 12.47 14.03 -4.30
C LEU A 146 13.86 14.68 -4.34
N GLU A 147 14.88 13.95 -4.77
CA GLU A 147 16.23 14.47 -4.97
C GLU A 147 16.23 15.62 -5.99
N HIS A 148 15.59 15.41 -7.14
CA HIS A 148 15.52 16.42 -8.20
C HIS A 148 14.77 17.68 -7.77
N ARG A 149 13.67 17.53 -7.02
CA ARG A 149 12.78 18.64 -6.64
C ARG A 149 13.25 19.42 -5.42
N LEU A 150 13.79 18.72 -4.43
CA LEU A 150 14.09 19.29 -3.11
C LEU A 150 15.58 19.32 -2.77
N GLY A 151 16.45 18.80 -3.65
CA GLY A 151 17.89 18.74 -3.40
C GLY A 151 18.27 17.82 -2.23
N LEU A 152 17.39 16.87 -1.89
CA LEU A 152 17.62 15.90 -0.84
C LEU A 152 18.70 14.89 -1.26
N SER A 153 19.37 14.29 -0.29
CA SER A 153 20.15 13.07 -0.52
C SER A 153 19.25 11.83 -0.62
N GLU A 154 19.74 10.78 -1.28
CA GLU A 154 19.04 9.50 -1.41
C GLU A 154 18.54 8.95 -0.06
N SER A 155 19.37 9.01 0.99
CA SER A 155 19.03 8.52 2.32
C SER A 155 17.89 9.31 2.99
N GLN A 156 17.85 10.63 2.78
CA GLN A 156 16.76 11.49 3.25
C GLN A 156 15.47 11.21 2.50
N ALA A 157 15.54 11.06 1.18
CA ALA A 157 14.39 10.71 0.35
C ALA A 157 13.79 9.34 0.77
N ILE A 158 14.64 8.31 0.94
CA ILE A 158 14.21 6.99 1.45
C ILE A 158 13.59 7.11 2.84
N SER A 159 14.14 7.95 3.72
CA SER A 159 13.60 8.18 5.07
C SER A 159 12.21 8.81 5.05
N ILE A 160 11.98 9.79 4.16
CA ILE A 160 10.64 10.39 3.94
C ILE A 160 9.66 9.33 3.46
N ILE A 161 10.01 8.56 2.43
CA ILE A 161 9.12 7.54 1.84
C ILE A 161 8.78 6.48 2.88
N SER A 162 9.80 5.95 3.58
CA SER A 162 9.63 4.92 4.61
C SER A 162 8.77 5.41 5.77
N THR A 163 8.96 6.67 6.19
CA THR A 163 8.13 7.29 7.23
C THR A 163 6.69 7.44 6.76
N ALA A 164 6.48 7.94 5.53
CA ALA A 164 5.15 8.16 4.97
C ALA A 164 4.34 6.85 4.92
N VAL A 165 4.90 5.78 4.34
CA VAL A 165 4.17 4.51 4.21
C VAL A 165 3.96 3.81 5.55
N SER A 166 4.93 3.87 6.46
CA SER A 166 4.81 3.26 7.80
C SER A 166 3.75 3.98 8.63
N MET A 167 3.78 5.32 8.63
CA MET A 167 2.86 6.14 9.39
C MET A 167 1.45 6.09 8.80
N ALA A 168 1.30 6.09 7.47
CA ALA A 168 0.00 5.90 6.82
C ALA A 168 -0.65 4.57 7.23
N GLY A 169 0.12 3.48 7.21
CA GLY A 169 -0.39 2.18 7.66
C GLY A 169 -0.82 2.19 9.13
N ALA A 170 -0.01 2.75 10.02
CA ALA A 170 -0.33 2.83 11.45
C ALA A 170 -1.55 3.72 11.73
N LEU A 171 -1.57 4.94 11.18
CA LEU A 171 -2.65 5.90 11.34
C LEU A 171 -3.96 5.36 10.77
N TRP A 172 -3.92 4.65 9.64
CA TRP A 172 -5.11 4.01 9.07
C TRP A 172 -5.72 2.99 10.03
N GLN A 173 -4.92 2.10 10.61
CA GLN A 173 -5.42 1.13 11.61
C GLN A 173 -6.04 1.80 12.84
N MET A 174 -5.50 2.95 13.26
CA MET A 174 -6.04 3.73 14.36
C MET A 174 -7.35 4.45 13.99
N ALA A 175 -7.48 4.89 12.73
CA ALA A 175 -8.65 5.59 12.22
C ALA A 175 -9.83 4.66 11.88
N THR A 176 -9.59 3.35 11.70
CA THR A 176 -10.63 2.36 11.37
C THR A 176 -10.82 1.30 12.47
N PRO A 177 -11.14 1.68 13.72
CA PRO A 177 -11.43 0.70 14.76
C PRO A 177 -12.77 0.00 14.49
N GLY A 178 -12.96 -1.17 15.12
CA GLY A 178 -14.24 -1.88 15.05
C GLY A 178 -15.42 -1.02 15.54
N PRO A 179 -16.67 -1.30 15.12
CA PRO A 179 -17.81 -0.41 15.29
C PRO A 179 -18.11 -0.06 16.76
N ASP A 180 -17.91 -1.01 17.68
CA ASP A 180 -18.13 -0.77 19.11
C ASP A 180 -17.07 0.20 19.70
N VAL A 181 -15.81 0.07 19.30
CA VAL A 181 -14.72 0.97 19.72
C VAL A 181 -14.89 2.34 19.08
N ALA A 182 -15.27 2.39 17.80
CA ALA A 182 -15.59 3.65 17.11
C ALA A 182 -16.77 4.39 17.76
N ARG A 183 -17.74 3.67 18.32
CA ARG A 183 -18.84 4.27 19.11
C ARG A 183 -18.32 4.80 20.44
N LEU A 184 -17.54 4.00 21.17
CA LEU A 184 -16.92 4.40 22.44
C LEU A 184 -16.12 5.71 22.30
N TYR A 185 -15.27 5.84 21.27
CA TYR A 185 -14.47 7.05 21.05
C TYR A 185 -15.31 8.31 20.78
N ARG A 186 -16.51 8.16 20.22
CA ARG A 186 -17.43 9.28 19.95
C ARG A 186 -18.26 9.67 21.17
N GLU A 187 -18.58 8.71 22.03
CA GLU A 187 -19.45 8.92 23.20
C GLU A 187 -18.67 9.43 24.42
N GLU A 188 -17.39 9.08 24.55
CA GLU A 188 -16.54 9.45 25.69
C GLU A 188 -15.63 10.65 25.39
N PRO A 189 -15.88 11.85 25.95
CA PRO A 189 -15.10 13.06 25.64
C PRO A 189 -13.61 12.93 25.95
N LEU A 190 -13.25 12.14 26.98
CA LEU A 190 -11.85 11.88 27.34
C LEU A 190 -11.10 11.10 26.24
N LEU A 191 -11.82 10.39 25.38
CA LEU A 191 -11.26 9.57 24.29
C LEU A 191 -11.30 10.28 22.93
N ALA A 192 -11.74 11.54 22.85
CA ALA A 192 -11.83 12.26 21.58
C ALA A 192 -10.50 12.30 20.80
N HIS A 193 -9.36 12.34 21.51
CA HIS A 193 -8.02 12.31 20.91
C HIS A 193 -7.64 10.96 20.26
N ALA A 194 -8.38 9.90 20.56
CA ALA A 194 -8.23 8.59 19.93
C ALA A 194 -8.86 8.52 18.53
N ILE A 195 -9.69 9.51 18.16
CA ILE A 195 -10.19 9.67 16.79
C ILE A 195 -9.04 10.25 15.96
N VAL A 196 -8.57 9.45 14.99
CA VAL A 196 -7.46 9.82 14.12
C VAL A 196 -7.99 10.27 12.78
N ASP A 197 -7.66 11.51 12.40
CA ASP A 197 -7.74 11.96 11.01
C ASP A 197 -6.36 11.75 10.35
N VAL A 198 -6.32 10.86 9.36
CA VAL A 198 -5.07 10.34 8.80
C VAL A 198 -4.38 11.41 7.95
N GLU A 199 -5.11 12.10 7.09
CA GLU A 199 -4.54 13.04 6.12
C GLU A 199 -3.82 14.23 6.77
N PRO A 200 -4.48 15.05 7.62
CA PRO A 200 -3.83 16.21 8.22
C PRO A 200 -2.68 15.81 9.16
N ARG A 201 -2.82 14.70 9.89
CA ARG A 201 -1.76 14.23 10.80
C ARG A 201 -0.53 13.73 10.05
N LEU A 202 -0.73 13.00 8.95
CA LEU A 202 0.37 12.52 8.12
C LEU A 202 1.07 13.69 7.41
N ALA A 203 0.30 14.65 6.90
CA ALA A 203 0.87 15.85 6.28
C ALA A 203 1.71 16.67 7.26
N ASP A 204 1.26 16.85 8.50
CA ASP A 204 1.99 17.57 9.54
C ASP A 204 3.34 16.89 9.87
N ILE A 205 3.32 15.58 10.12
CA ILE A 205 4.53 14.78 10.41
C ILE A 205 5.53 14.88 9.25
N LEU A 206 5.07 14.70 8.01
CA LEU A 206 5.93 14.75 6.85
C LEU A 206 6.46 16.15 6.56
N SER A 207 5.65 17.19 6.80
CA SER A 207 6.11 18.57 6.67
C SER A 207 7.26 18.86 7.63
N GLY A 208 7.14 18.47 8.90
CA GLY A 208 8.21 18.64 9.88
C GLY A 208 9.49 17.90 9.49
N LEU A 209 9.37 16.67 9.00
CA LEU A 209 10.50 15.87 8.54
C LEU A 209 11.21 16.49 7.34
N ILE A 210 10.45 16.87 6.30
CA ILE A 210 11.01 17.45 5.07
C ILE A 210 11.65 18.81 5.36
N SER A 211 10.97 19.67 6.12
CA SER A 211 11.54 20.96 6.54
C SER A 211 12.83 20.79 7.34
N GLY A 212 12.91 19.79 8.21
CA GLY A 212 14.13 19.48 8.97
C GLY A 212 15.30 19.06 8.09
N TYR A 213 15.07 18.33 7.00
CA TYR A 213 16.13 17.96 6.07
C TYR A 213 16.60 19.10 5.16
N ILE A 214 15.69 19.97 4.72
CA ILE A 214 16.04 21.10 3.85
C ILE A 214 16.70 22.22 4.66
N GLY A 215 16.19 22.51 5.86
CA GLY A 215 16.75 23.53 6.74
C GLY A 215 18.13 23.20 7.33
N TYR A 216 18.56 21.92 7.26
CA TYR A 216 19.89 21.51 7.72
C TYR A 216 21.03 21.92 6.77
N TYR A 217 20.73 22.48 5.60
CA TYR A 217 21.70 22.96 4.62
C TYR A 217 22.07 24.46 4.75
N ASP A 218 21.47 25.17 5.71
CA ASP A 218 21.68 26.62 5.91
C ASP A 218 22.64 26.97 7.09
N GLU A 219 23.42 26.02 7.61
CA GLU A 219 24.54 26.25 8.55
C GLU A 219 25.88 25.72 8.01
#